data_AF-A0A529KA53-F1
#
_entry.id   AF-A0A529KA53-F1
#
_cell.length_a   1.000
_cell.length_b   1.000
_cell.length_c   1.000
_cell.angle_alpha   90.00
_cell.angle_beta   90.00
_cell.angle_gamma   90.00
#
_symmetry.space_group_name_H-M   'P 1'
#
loop_
_entity.id
_entity.type
_entity.pdbx_description
1 polymer ?
#
loop_
_entity_poly.entity_id
_entity_poly.type
_entity_poly.pdbx_seq_one_letter_code
_entity_poly.pdbx_strand_id
1 'polypeptide(L)'
;MARDTTDFRPIEGVDELVAHLAEGNKPRDKWRIGTEHEKFPFYVDGNAPVPYGGEHGIRAILEGMQEKLGWDPIMDAGRIIGLVEPTGQGAISLEPGGQFELSGAPLETIHQTCREGNAHLAQVREIAEPMGIRFLGLGGSPKWSLAETPKMPKSRYEIMTRYMPKVGTKGLDMMYRTCTIQVNLDFESEADMRRKMQVSLKLQPLSTALFANSPFTEGRSNG
;
A
#
# COMPACT_ATOMS: atom_id res chain seq x y z
N MET A 1 -5.00 -6.59 3.84
CA MET A 1 -6.14 -7.29 3.20
C MET A 1 -7.00 -6.26 2.50
N ALA A 2 -7.11 -6.35 1.17
CA ALA A 2 -7.84 -5.36 0.36
C ALA A 2 -9.36 -5.65 0.27
N ARG A 3 -9.82 -6.76 0.86
CA ARG A 3 -11.22 -7.17 0.94
C ARG A 3 -11.65 -7.19 2.40
N ASP A 4 -12.61 -6.35 2.77
CA ASP A 4 -13.20 -6.38 4.10
C ASP A 4 -14.04 -7.66 4.24
N THR A 5 -13.63 -8.54 5.15
CA THR A 5 -14.46 -9.64 5.64
C THR A 5 -15.25 -9.13 6.82
N THR A 6 -16.58 -9.05 6.71
CA THR A 6 -17.43 -8.63 7.83
C THR A 6 -17.90 -9.84 8.62
N ASP A 7 -17.49 -9.91 9.89
CA ASP A 7 -18.05 -10.82 10.88
C ASP A 7 -18.87 -10.00 11.88
N PHE A 8 -20.17 -10.30 11.96
CA PHE A 8 -21.12 -9.58 12.83
C PHE A 8 -21.26 -10.22 14.22
N ARG A 9 -20.48 -11.26 14.53
CA ARG A 9 -20.49 -11.86 15.87
C ARG A 9 -20.05 -10.81 16.91
N PRO A 10 -20.87 -10.54 17.94
CA PRO A 10 -20.49 -9.62 19.00
C PRO A 10 -19.22 -10.09 19.71
N ILE A 11 -18.33 -9.15 20.02
CA ILE A 11 -17.16 -9.42 20.85
C ILE A 11 -17.63 -9.51 22.31
N GLU A 12 -17.49 -10.69 22.92
CA GLU A 12 -17.96 -10.95 24.29
C GLU A 12 -16.90 -10.61 25.35
N GLY A 13 -15.62 -10.52 24.97
CA GLY A 13 -14.53 -10.19 25.89
C GLY A 13 -13.19 -9.92 25.22
N VAL A 14 -12.22 -9.44 26.01
CA VAL A 14 -10.85 -9.14 25.54
C VAL A 14 -10.13 -10.41 25.08
N ASP A 15 -10.43 -11.56 25.69
CA ASP A 15 -9.80 -12.84 25.35
C ASP A 15 -10.10 -13.26 23.90
N GLU A 16 -11.24 -12.87 23.33
CA GLU A 16 -11.54 -13.13 21.91
C GLU A 16 -10.63 -12.33 20.99
N LEU A 17 -10.30 -11.08 21.35
CA LEU A 17 -9.36 -10.24 20.60
C LEU A 17 -7.94 -10.80 20.67
N VAL A 18 -7.53 -11.27 21.85
CA VAL A 18 -6.23 -11.92 22.05
C VAL A 18 -6.15 -13.23 21.27
N ALA A 19 -7.21 -14.05 21.33
CA ALA A 19 -7.30 -15.32 20.61
C ALA A 19 -7.20 -15.10 19.10
N HIS A 20 -7.88 -14.10 18.56
CA HIS A 20 -7.79 -13.77 17.13
C HIS A 20 -6.36 -13.41 16.69
N LEU A 21 -5.61 -12.65 17.48
CA LEU A 21 -4.20 -12.39 17.19
C LEU A 21 -3.34 -13.67 17.31
N ALA A 22 -3.64 -14.54 18.27
CA ALA A 22 -2.93 -15.80 18.50
C ALA A 22 -3.17 -16.84 17.38
N GLU A 23 -4.28 -16.75 16.62
CA GLU A 23 -4.51 -17.54 15.41
C GLU A 23 -3.43 -17.31 14.33
N GLY A 24 -2.72 -16.17 14.39
CA GLY A 24 -1.59 -15.86 13.50
C GLY A 24 -0.33 -16.69 13.73
N ASN A 25 -0.24 -17.46 14.82
CA ASN A 25 0.92 -18.29 15.12
C ASN A 25 1.12 -19.39 14.07
N LYS A 26 2.33 -19.49 13.51
CA LYS A 26 2.69 -20.48 12.50
C LYS A 26 4.00 -21.19 12.85
N PRO A 27 4.11 -22.52 12.67
CA PRO A 27 5.39 -23.21 12.80
C PRO A 27 6.39 -22.70 11.74
N ARG A 28 7.68 -22.78 12.04
CA ARG A 28 8.75 -22.13 11.25
C ARG A 28 8.79 -22.53 9.77
N ASP A 29 8.48 -23.78 9.47
CA ASP A 29 8.40 -24.32 8.10
C ASP A 29 7.28 -23.66 7.27
N LYS A 30 6.30 -23.04 7.94
CA LYS A 30 5.22 -22.26 7.31
C LYS A 30 5.46 -20.75 7.30
N TRP A 31 6.60 -20.27 7.80
CA TRP A 31 6.91 -18.85 7.74
C TRP A 31 7.08 -18.37 6.29
N ARG A 32 6.59 -17.18 6.02
CA ARG A 32 6.64 -16.51 4.73
C ARG A 32 7.06 -15.06 4.89
N ILE A 33 7.39 -14.45 3.76
CA ILE A 33 7.77 -13.06 3.59
C ILE A 33 6.72 -12.44 2.67
N GLY A 34 5.84 -11.62 3.25
CA GLY A 34 4.99 -10.73 2.47
C GLY A 34 5.72 -9.41 2.25
N THR A 35 5.57 -8.78 1.08
CA THR A 35 6.16 -7.47 0.81
C THR A 35 5.15 -6.58 0.15
N GLU A 36 5.06 -5.35 0.63
CA GLU A 36 4.17 -4.36 0.06
C GLU A 36 4.96 -3.10 -0.29
N HIS A 37 4.60 -2.46 -1.39
CA HIS A 37 5.24 -1.22 -1.79
C HIS A 37 4.29 -0.29 -2.54
N GLU A 38 4.42 0.98 -2.24
CA GLU A 38 3.64 2.07 -2.81
C GLU A 38 4.51 2.87 -3.80
N LYS A 39 3.85 3.54 -4.75
CA LYS A 39 4.51 4.32 -5.80
C LYS A 39 3.58 5.41 -6.31
N PHE A 40 4.13 6.57 -6.65
CA PHE A 40 3.35 7.70 -7.15
C PHE A 40 3.19 7.62 -8.68
N PRO A 41 1.97 7.54 -9.22
CA PRO A 41 1.76 7.73 -10.66
C PRO A 41 1.85 9.22 -11.04
N PHE A 42 2.46 9.52 -12.17
CA PHE A 42 2.54 10.86 -12.74
C PHE A 42 2.51 10.83 -14.27
N TYR A 43 2.00 11.90 -14.88
CA TYR A 43 2.09 12.08 -16.33
C TYR A 43 3.50 12.48 -16.73
N VAL A 44 4.04 11.84 -17.76
CA VAL A 44 5.37 12.18 -18.31
C VAL A 44 5.40 13.62 -18.83
N ASP A 45 4.29 14.06 -19.44
CA ASP A 45 4.11 15.45 -19.80
C ASP A 45 3.78 16.28 -18.56
N GLY A 46 4.58 17.32 -18.29
CA GLY A 46 4.36 18.26 -17.18
C GLY A 46 4.58 17.72 -15.77
N ASN A 47 4.73 16.40 -15.57
CA ASN A 47 4.87 15.76 -14.25
C ASN A 47 3.68 16.05 -13.31
N ALA A 48 2.46 16.13 -13.85
CA ALA A 48 1.25 16.29 -13.05
C ALA A 48 0.85 14.96 -12.35
N PRO A 49 0.19 15.01 -11.18
CA PRO A 49 -0.27 13.80 -10.52
C PRO A 49 -1.47 13.20 -11.29
N VAL A 50 -1.64 11.89 -11.22
CA VAL A 50 -2.70 11.19 -11.97
C VAL A 50 -4.00 11.14 -11.17
N PRO A 51 -5.11 11.73 -11.65
CA PRO A 51 -6.41 11.65 -10.98
C PRO A 51 -7.00 10.24 -11.02
N TYR A 52 -8.05 10.01 -10.21
CA TYR A 52 -8.75 8.73 -10.23
C TYR A 52 -9.44 8.47 -11.59
N GLY A 53 -10.24 9.41 -12.06
CA GLY A 53 -11.01 9.29 -13.31
C GLY A 53 -10.31 9.90 -14.52
N GLY A 54 -11.01 9.89 -15.66
CA GLY A 54 -10.48 10.31 -16.97
C GLY A 54 -10.02 9.11 -17.81
N GLU A 55 -9.83 9.33 -19.11
CA GLU A 55 -9.40 8.30 -20.06
C GLU A 55 -8.03 7.72 -19.67
N HIS A 56 -7.12 8.57 -19.19
CA HIS A 56 -5.79 8.20 -18.69
C HIS A 56 -5.70 8.40 -17.17
N GLY A 57 -6.69 7.92 -16.41
CA GLY A 57 -6.72 7.99 -14.94
C GLY A 57 -6.26 6.70 -14.25
N ILE A 58 -6.15 6.71 -12.91
CA ILE A 58 -5.83 5.51 -12.11
C ILE A 58 -6.85 4.39 -12.33
N ARG A 59 -8.13 4.73 -12.54
CA ARG A 59 -9.16 3.75 -12.88
C ARG A 59 -8.79 2.95 -14.14
N ALA A 60 -8.32 3.62 -15.19
CA ALA A 60 -7.93 2.96 -16.44
C ALA A 60 -6.72 2.03 -16.23
N ILE A 61 -5.79 2.41 -15.35
CA ILE A 61 -4.67 1.52 -14.96
C ILE A 61 -5.21 0.27 -14.25
N LEU A 62 -6.14 0.42 -13.30
CA LEU A 62 -6.75 -0.73 -12.61
C LEU A 62 -7.52 -1.63 -13.57
N GLU A 63 -8.30 -1.07 -14.49
CA GLU A 63 -9.04 -1.85 -15.51
C GLU A 63 -8.06 -2.59 -16.44
N GLY A 64 -7.00 -1.94 -16.90
CA GLY A 64 -5.96 -2.60 -17.70
C GLY A 64 -5.21 -3.71 -16.93
N MET A 65 -4.94 -3.48 -15.64
CA MET A 65 -4.34 -4.50 -14.77
C MET A 65 -5.30 -5.67 -14.55
N GLN A 66 -6.60 -5.40 -14.41
CA GLN A 66 -7.64 -6.41 -14.28
C GLN A 66 -7.67 -7.33 -15.50
N GLU A 67 -7.72 -6.76 -16.69
CA GLU A 67 -7.73 -7.51 -17.96
C GLU A 67 -6.47 -8.34 -18.14
N LYS A 68 -5.30 -7.76 -17.81
CA LYS A 68 -4.01 -8.43 -17.98
C LYS A 68 -3.80 -9.57 -17.00
N LEU A 69 -4.24 -9.41 -15.75
CA LEU A 69 -3.99 -10.37 -14.67
C LEU A 69 -5.14 -11.38 -14.48
N GLY A 70 -6.34 -11.06 -14.95
CA GLY A 70 -7.54 -11.82 -14.62
C GLY A 70 -7.88 -11.76 -13.12
N TRP A 71 -7.51 -10.67 -12.44
CA TRP A 71 -7.78 -10.48 -11.01
C TRP A 71 -9.19 -9.92 -10.77
N ASP A 72 -9.74 -10.20 -9.60
CA ASP A 72 -11.09 -9.77 -9.26
C ASP A 72 -11.08 -8.31 -8.78
N PRO A 73 -12.03 -7.47 -9.24
CA PRO A 73 -12.08 -6.08 -8.85
C PRO A 73 -12.58 -5.92 -7.41
N ILE A 74 -11.93 -5.02 -6.68
CA ILE A 74 -12.39 -4.57 -5.37
C ILE A 74 -13.17 -3.27 -5.57
N MET A 75 -14.43 -3.26 -5.10
CA MET A 75 -15.37 -2.17 -5.35
C MET A 75 -15.73 -1.42 -4.08
N ASP A 76 -15.81 -0.09 -4.16
CA ASP A 76 -16.38 0.79 -3.12
C ASP A 76 -17.32 1.79 -3.81
N ALA A 77 -18.58 1.84 -3.35
CA ALA A 77 -19.62 2.70 -3.93
C ALA A 77 -19.69 2.68 -5.47
N GLY A 78 -19.54 1.48 -6.07
CA GLY A 78 -19.58 1.28 -7.52
C GLY A 78 -18.31 1.67 -8.29
N ARG A 79 -17.20 1.93 -7.60
CA ARG A 79 -15.91 2.32 -8.17
C ARG A 79 -14.87 1.24 -7.89
N ILE A 80 -14.07 0.91 -8.89
CA ILE A 80 -12.92 0.01 -8.72
C ILE A 80 -11.82 0.73 -7.93
N ILE A 81 -11.40 0.15 -6.82
CA ILE A 81 -10.44 0.75 -5.87
C ILE A 81 -9.21 -0.12 -5.63
N GLY A 82 -9.14 -1.25 -6.32
CA GLY A 82 -8.07 -2.24 -6.19
C GLY A 82 -8.44 -3.52 -6.92
N LEU A 83 -7.52 -4.48 -6.88
CA LEU A 83 -7.67 -5.82 -7.43
C LEU A 83 -7.21 -6.83 -6.40
N VAL A 84 -7.80 -8.02 -6.41
CA VAL A 84 -7.33 -9.15 -5.61
C VAL A 84 -7.07 -10.34 -6.52
N GLU A 85 -5.94 -11.00 -6.32
CA GLU A 85 -5.64 -12.25 -7.01
C GLU A 85 -6.72 -13.30 -6.68
N PRO A 86 -7.14 -14.16 -7.62
CA PRO A 86 -8.18 -15.17 -7.38
C PRO A 86 -7.90 -16.13 -6.20
N THR A 87 -6.62 -16.35 -5.85
CA THR A 87 -6.20 -17.16 -4.69
C THR A 87 -6.24 -16.38 -3.38
N GLY A 88 -6.42 -15.06 -3.44
CA GLY A 88 -6.40 -14.13 -2.31
C GLY A 88 -5.02 -13.82 -1.74
N GLN A 89 -3.95 -14.23 -2.43
CA GLN A 89 -2.58 -14.10 -1.91
C GLN A 89 -1.93 -12.76 -2.25
N GLY A 90 -2.18 -12.22 -3.46
CA GLY A 90 -1.78 -10.87 -3.84
C GLY A 90 -2.96 -9.89 -3.96
N ALA A 91 -2.68 -8.59 -3.79
CA ALA A 91 -3.64 -7.53 -4.05
C ALA A 91 -2.95 -6.27 -4.59
N ILE A 92 -3.69 -5.53 -5.42
CA ILE A 92 -3.35 -4.15 -5.80
C ILE A 92 -4.34 -3.24 -5.11
N SER A 93 -3.84 -2.17 -4.49
CA SER A 93 -4.66 -1.26 -3.71
C SER A 93 -4.26 0.20 -3.97
N LEU A 94 -5.13 1.12 -3.59
CA LEU A 94 -4.90 2.56 -3.73
C LEU A 94 -4.89 3.24 -2.36
N GLU A 95 -3.85 4.01 -2.09
CA GLU A 95 -3.78 4.90 -0.93
C GLU A 95 -4.49 6.25 -1.16
N PRO A 96 -4.71 7.09 -0.13
CA PRO A 96 -5.58 8.27 -0.23
C PRO A 96 -5.23 9.22 -1.38
N GLY A 97 -3.93 9.40 -1.67
CA GLY A 97 -3.38 10.27 -2.71
C GLY A 97 -3.27 9.62 -4.09
N GLY A 98 -3.69 8.36 -4.25
CA GLY A 98 -3.52 7.61 -5.48
C GLY A 98 -2.18 6.90 -5.59
N GLN A 99 -1.44 6.76 -4.49
CA GLN A 99 -0.28 5.89 -4.46
C GLN A 99 -0.74 4.46 -4.79
N PHE A 100 -0.06 3.85 -5.77
CA PHE A 100 -0.46 2.59 -6.35
C PHE A 100 0.30 1.45 -5.68
N GLU A 101 -0.38 0.68 -4.86
CA GLU A 101 0.23 -0.32 -3.99
C GLU A 101 0.16 -1.71 -4.63
N LEU A 102 1.23 -2.48 -4.44
CA LEU A 102 1.18 -3.94 -4.48
C LEU A 102 1.29 -4.46 -3.05
N SER A 103 0.34 -5.28 -2.61
CA SER A 103 0.48 -6.19 -1.47
C SER A 103 0.77 -7.58 -2.04
N GLY A 104 2.04 -8.00 -1.96
CA GLY A 104 2.54 -9.22 -2.58
C GLY A 104 2.15 -10.49 -1.83
N ALA A 105 2.28 -11.62 -2.50
CA ALA A 105 1.99 -12.93 -1.93
C ALA A 105 2.92 -13.27 -0.74
N PRO A 106 2.50 -14.16 0.18
CA PRO A 106 3.36 -14.68 1.22
C PRO A 106 4.34 -15.70 0.61
N LEU A 107 5.58 -15.25 0.37
CA LEU A 107 6.60 -16.03 -0.35
C LEU A 107 7.64 -16.66 0.58
N GLU A 108 8.34 -17.70 0.13
CA GLU A 108 9.30 -18.45 0.95
C GLU A 108 10.69 -17.80 0.94
N THR A 109 11.05 -17.11 -0.14
CA THR A 109 12.40 -16.57 -0.34
C THR A 109 12.40 -15.14 -0.87
N ILE A 110 13.42 -14.36 -0.50
CA ILE A 110 13.63 -13.00 -1.03
C ILE A 110 13.78 -12.96 -2.56
N HIS A 111 14.22 -14.05 -3.17
CA HIS A 111 14.34 -14.16 -4.63
C HIS A 111 12.96 -14.25 -5.30
N GLN A 112 12.00 -14.91 -4.66
CA GLN A 112 10.61 -14.91 -5.12
C GLN A 112 10.02 -13.50 -4.98
N THR A 113 10.22 -12.84 -3.83
CA THR A 113 9.77 -11.45 -3.61
C THR A 113 10.32 -10.50 -4.67
N CYS A 114 11.61 -10.59 -4.98
CA CYS A 114 12.24 -9.78 -6.02
C CYS A 114 11.64 -10.05 -7.41
N ARG A 115 11.34 -11.31 -7.75
CA ARG A 115 10.69 -11.65 -9.03
C ARG A 115 9.26 -11.10 -9.09
N GLU A 116 8.49 -11.23 -8.02
CA GLU A 116 7.11 -10.71 -7.94
C GLU A 116 7.08 -9.19 -8.12
N GLY A 117 7.91 -8.46 -7.37
CA GLY A 117 7.99 -7.00 -7.49
C GLY A 117 8.39 -6.55 -8.90
N ASN A 118 9.38 -7.21 -9.53
CA ASN A 118 9.78 -6.89 -10.90
C ASN A 118 8.69 -7.22 -11.93
N ALA A 119 7.97 -8.33 -11.76
CA ALA A 119 6.85 -8.70 -12.62
C ALA A 119 5.74 -7.65 -12.55
N HIS A 120 5.36 -7.23 -11.34
CA HIS A 120 4.38 -6.19 -11.12
C HIS A 120 4.79 -4.85 -11.75
N LEU A 121 6.04 -4.42 -11.56
CA LEU A 121 6.54 -3.18 -12.18
C LEU A 121 6.54 -3.26 -13.72
N ALA A 122 6.86 -4.42 -14.29
CA ALA A 122 6.81 -4.61 -15.74
C ALA A 122 5.36 -4.55 -16.27
N GLN A 123 4.43 -5.19 -15.58
CA GLN A 123 3.00 -5.21 -15.94
C GLN A 123 2.38 -3.82 -15.85
N VAL A 124 2.59 -3.10 -14.74
CA VAL A 124 2.01 -1.77 -14.56
C VAL A 124 2.58 -0.78 -15.59
N ARG A 125 3.86 -0.94 -15.95
CA ARG A 125 4.50 -0.13 -17.00
C ARG A 125 3.88 -0.39 -18.37
N GLU A 126 3.65 -1.65 -18.72
CA GLU A 126 3.04 -2.02 -20.01
C GLU A 126 1.67 -1.36 -20.21
N ILE A 127 0.88 -1.23 -19.14
CA ILE A 127 -0.44 -0.59 -19.17
C ILE A 127 -0.35 0.94 -19.11
N ALA A 128 0.54 1.48 -18.29
CA ALA A 128 0.60 2.91 -18.02
C ALA A 128 1.38 3.72 -19.07
N GLU A 129 2.42 3.15 -19.70
CA GLU A 129 3.23 3.88 -20.70
C GLU A 129 2.43 4.37 -21.92
N PRO A 130 1.53 3.57 -22.52
CA PRO A 130 0.66 4.04 -23.60
C PRO A 130 -0.24 5.22 -23.18
N MET A 131 -0.58 5.34 -21.89
CA MET A 131 -1.37 6.44 -21.34
C MET A 131 -0.51 7.68 -21.00
N GLY A 132 0.80 7.63 -21.27
CA GLY A 132 1.74 8.69 -20.91
C GLY A 132 2.01 8.78 -19.40
N ILE A 133 1.84 7.68 -18.66
CA ILE A 133 1.99 7.64 -17.20
C ILE A 133 3.24 6.84 -16.83
N ARG A 134 3.97 7.33 -15.82
CA ARG A 134 5.09 6.61 -15.18
C ARG A 134 4.91 6.60 -13.66
N PHE A 135 5.71 5.79 -12.99
CA PHE A 135 5.69 5.63 -11.54
C PHE A 135 7.00 6.08 -10.91
N LEU A 136 6.89 6.74 -9.76
CA LEU A 136 8.01 7.25 -8.97
C LEU A 136 8.06 6.56 -7.60
N GLY A 137 9.21 5.95 -7.29
CA GLY A 137 9.50 5.35 -5.99
C GLY A 137 10.28 6.32 -5.09
N LEU A 138 9.56 7.08 -4.26
CA LEU A 138 10.11 7.98 -3.24
C LEU A 138 9.27 7.89 -1.97
N GLY A 139 9.85 8.16 -0.80
CA GLY A 139 9.11 8.13 0.47
C GLY A 139 8.11 9.28 0.63
N GLY A 140 8.28 10.37 -0.12
CA GLY A 140 7.40 11.53 -0.09
C GLY A 140 7.25 12.16 -1.48
N SER A 141 6.06 12.70 -1.79
CA SER A 141 5.82 13.42 -3.04
C SER A 141 6.73 14.66 -3.11
N PRO A 142 7.61 14.75 -4.11
CA PRO A 142 8.64 15.78 -4.12
C PRO A 142 8.14 17.13 -4.65
N LYS A 143 6.99 17.15 -5.36
CA LYS A 143 6.59 18.28 -6.22
C LYS A 143 5.22 18.85 -5.89
N TRP A 144 4.22 18.00 -5.66
CA TRP A 144 2.83 18.47 -5.58
C TRP A 144 2.46 18.91 -4.16
N SER A 145 1.74 20.01 -4.08
CA SER A 145 1.08 20.42 -2.84
C SER A 145 -0.03 19.43 -2.47
N LEU A 146 -0.44 19.45 -1.20
CA LEU A 146 -1.59 18.67 -0.73
C LEU A 146 -2.87 19.01 -1.52
N ALA A 147 -3.03 20.26 -1.96
CA ALA A 147 -4.19 20.72 -2.72
C ALA A 147 -4.20 20.20 -4.16
N GLU A 148 -3.02 20.00 -4.76
CA GLU A 148 -2.88 19.40 -6.10
C GLU A 148 -2.98 17.87 -6.06
N THR A 149 -2.86 17.26 -4.89
CA THR A 149 -2.87 15.79 -4.75
C THR A 149 -4.28 15.24 -4.98
N PRO A 150 -4.45 14.26 -5.87
CA PRO A 150 -5.72 13.60 -6.11
C PRO A 150 -6.29 12.94 -4.84
N LYS A 151 -7.61 12.75 -4.81
CA LYS A 151 -8.29 12.05 -3.72
C LYS A 151 -8.92 10.77 -4.25
N MET A 152 -8.49 9.63 -3.74
CA MET A 152 -9.05 8.34 -4.15
C MET A 152 -10.45 8.15 -3.57
N PRO A 153 -11.38 7.57 -4.34
CA PRO A 153 -12.78 7.50 -3.97
C PRO A 153 -13.09 6.30 -3.07
N LYS A 154 -12.38 6.20 -1.93
CA LYS A 154 -12.59 5.17 -0.92
C LYS A 154 -13.27 5.79 0.29
N SER A 155 -14.44 5.27 0.66
CA SER A 155 -15.32 5.81 1.70
C SER A 155 -14.59 5.99 3.03
N ARG A 156 -13.68 5.05 3.40
CA ARG A 156 -12.87 5.15 4.62
C ARG A 156 -11.95 6.38 4.66
N TYR A 157 -11.42 6.81 3.51
CA TYR A 157 -10.48 7.93 3.46
C TYR A 157 -11.16 9.27 3.73
N GLU A 158 -12.44 9.42 3.41
CA GLU A 158 -13.18 10.63 3.77
C GLU A 158 -13.29 10.81 5.29
N ILE A 159 -13.54 9.71 6.01
CA ILE A 159 -13.61 9.72 7.47
C ILE A 159 -12.25 10.13 8.04
N MET A 160 -11.17 9.48 7.60
CA MET A 160 -9.82 9.77 8.06
C MET A 160 -9.40 11.22 7.75
N THR A 161 -9.72 11.73 6.56
CA THR A 161 -9.41 13.11 6.15
C THR A 161 -10.04 14.15 7.07
N ARG A 162 -11.27 13.91 7.54
CA ARG A 162 -11.93 14.79 8.51
C ARG A 162 -11.35 14.65 9.93
N TYR A 163 -10.76 13.50 10.24
CA TYR A 163 -10.27 13.20 11.58
C TYR A 163 -8.82 13.65 11.81
N MET A 164 -7.92 13.44 10.84
CA MET A 164 -6.49 13.71 10.99
C MET A 164 -6.16 15.12 11.53
N PRO A 165 -6.82 16.21 11.08
CA PRO A 165 -6.56 17.55 11.62
C PRO A 165 -6.87 17.71 13.12
N LYS A 166 -7.71 16.82 13.69
CA LYS A 166 -8.09 16.86 15.11
C LYS A 166 -7.01 16.28 16.02
N VAL A 167 -6.10 15.47 15.47
CA VAL A 167 -5.09 14.72 16.24
C VAL A 167 -3.65 15.03 15.85
N GLY A 168 -3.43 15.86 14.83
CA GLY A 168 -2.09 16.29 14.43
C GLY A 168 -2.07 17.15 13.19
N THR A 169 -0.89 17.68 12.86
CA THR A 169 -0.68 18.61 11.73
C THR A 169 -0.18 17.93 10.45
N LYS A 170 0.33 16.70 10.55
CA LYS A 170 0.98 15.96 9.44
C LYS A 170 0.23 14.71 8.98
N GLY A 171 -0.92 14.40 9.60
CA GLY A 171 -1.70 13.22 9.22
C GLY A 171 -2.21 13.25 7.78
N LEU A 172 -2.57 14.44 7.26
CA LEU A 172 -2.95 14.57 5.85
C LEU A 172 -1.75 14.39 4.90
N ASP A 173 -0.56 14.89 5.27
CA ASP A 173 0.64 14.68 4.47
C ASP A 173 1.03 13.20 4.39
N MET A 174 0.94 12.48 5.50
CA MET A 174 1.13 11.03 5.53
C MET A 174 0.12 10.34 4.60
N MET A 175 -1.17 10.63 4.74
CA MET A 175 -2.20 9.98 3.94
C MET A 175 -2.01 10.21 2.42
N TYR A 176 -1.74 11.44 2.03
CA TYR A 176 -1.83 11.85 0.63
C TYR A 176 -0.47 11.89 -0.09
N ARG A 177 0.63 12.08 0.65
CA ARG A 177 1.92 12.46 0.06
C ARG A 177 3.08 11.57 0.48
N THR A 178 2.87 10.42 1.12
CA THR A 178 3.95 9.46 1.39
C THR A 178 3.74 8.14 0.67
N CYS A 179 4.85 7.45 0.40
CA CYS A 179 4.87 6.04 0.01
C CYS A 179 5.77 5.25 0.98
N THR A 180 5.50 3.96 1.15
CA THR A 180 6.37 3.04 1.89
C THR A 180 6.77 1.82 1.08
N ILE A 181 7.80 1.13 1.56
CA ILE A 181 8.04 -0.30 1.32
C ILE A 181 8.03 -0.98 2.69
N GLN A 182 7.30 -2.09 2.79
CA GLN A 182 7.14 -2.81 4.04
C GLN A 182 7.25 -4.32 3.85
N VAL A 183 7.59 -5.01 4.94
CA VAL A 183 7.69 -6.46 5.00
C VAL A 183 6.80 -6.99 6.10
N ASN A 184 6.03 -8.03 5.78
CA ASN A 184 5.16 -8.75 6.69
C ASN A 184 5.85 -10.08 7.04
N LEU A 185 6.02 -10.35 8.34
CA LEU A 185 6.74 -11.52 8.85
C LEU A 185 5.90 -12.28 9.87
N ASP A 186 5.97 -13.61 9.81
CA ASP A 186 5.26 -14.51 10.72
C ASP A 186 5.95 -14.66 12.08
N PHE A 187 5.22 -15.22 13.05
CA PHE A 187 5.73 -15.60 14.37
C PHE A 187 5.17 -16.97 14.78
N GLU A 188 5.93 -17.71 15.61
CA GLU A 188 5.53 -19.08 16.04
C GLU A 188 4.82 -19.14 17.39
N SER A 189 4.94 -18.09 18.20
CA SER A 189 4.33 -17.98 19.52
C SER A 189 4.28 -16.51 19.96
N GLU A 190 3.53 -16.22 21.03
CA GLU A 190 3.54 -14.89 21.67
C GLU A 190 4.96 -14.47 22.09
N ALA A 191 5.77 -15.40 22.62
CA ALA A 191 7.13 -15.11 23.04
C ALA A 191 8.04 -14.71 21.86
N ASP A 192 7.89 -15.38 20.71
CA ASP A 192 8.60 -15.05 19.48
C ASP A 192 8.11 -13.72 18.89
N MET A 193 6.79 -13.51 18.83
CA MET A 193 6.16 -12.24 18.39
C MET A 193 6.70 -11.06 19.22
N ARG A 194 6.66 -11.16 20.55
CA ARG A 194 7.17 -10.13 21.46
C ARG A 194 8.64 -9.82 21.19
N ARG A 195 9.46 -10.85 21.01
CA ARG A 195 10.89 -10.68 20.71
C ARG A 195 11.09 -9.97 19.37
N LYS A 196 10.40 -10.40 18.32
CA LYS A 196 10.46 -9.80 16.97
C LYS A 196 10.04 -8.34 17.00
N MET A 197 8.93 -8.01 17.67
CA MET A 197 8.45 -6.63 17.85
C MET A 197 9.46 -5.75 18.60
N GLN A 198 10.05 -6.25 19.69
CA GLN A 198 11.05 -5.48 20.43
C GLN A 198 12.31 -5.22 19.62
N VAL A 199 12.76 -6.20 18.83
CA VAL A 199 13.93 -6.05 17.96
C VAL A 199 13.62 -5.10 16.79
N SER A 200 12.49 -5.28 16.11
CA SER A 200 12.10 -4.44 14.98
C SER A 200 11.96 -2.98 15.40
N LEU A 201 11.27 -2.69 16.51
CA LEU A 201 11.12 -1.32 17.02
C LEU A 201 12.46 -0.66 17.35
N LYS A 202 13.40 -1.39 17.97
CA LYS A 202 14.73 -0.86 18.30
C LYS A 202 15.58 -0.59 17.07
N LEU A 203 15.43 -1.40 16.02
CA LEU A 203 16.20 -1.27 14.78
C LEU A 203 15.50 -0.42 13.72
N GLN A 204 14.24 -0.05 13.91
CA GLN A 204 13.45 0.71 12.93
C GLN A 204 14.14 2.02 12.52
N PRO A 205 14.73 2.84 13.43
CA PRO A 205 15.43 4.06 13.03
C PRO A 205 16.65 3.80 12.12
N LEU A 206 17.35 2.68 12.31
CA LEU A 206 18.46 2.27 11.44
C LEU A 206 17.95 1.95 10.04
N SER A 207 16.85 1.18 9.93
CA SER A 207 16.19 0.92 8.66
C SER A 207 15.71 2.22 8.00
N THR A 208 15.10 3.14 8.74
CA THR A 208 14.68 4.45 8.23
C THR A 208 15.86 5.25 7.67
N ALA A 209 17.02 5.23 8.33
CA ALA A 209 18.22 5.92 7.84
C ALA A 209 18.79 5.29 6.56
N LEU A 210 18.84 3.95 6.49
CA LEU A 210 19.33 3.21 5.31
C LEU A 210 18.46 3.44 4.07
N PHE A 211 17.15 3.60 4.26
CA PHE A 211 16.16 3.74 3.19
C PHE A 211 15.60 5.17 3.06
N ALA A 212 16.25 6.18 3.66
CA ALA A 212 15.81 7.57 3.58
C ALA A 212 15.77 8.06 2.13
N ASN A 213 14.58 8.42 1.63
CA ASN A 213 14.37 8.67 0.20
C ASN A 213 13.27 9.72 -0.07
N SER A 214 13.24 10.81 0.70
CA SER A 214 12.23 11.88 0.57
C SER A 214 12.78 13.30 0.82
N PRO A 215 13.84 13.73 0.12
CA PRO A 215 14.56 14.98 0.42
C PRO A 215 13.84 16.25 -0.06
N PHE A 216 12.72 16.13 -0.77
CA PHE A 216 12.02 17.27 -1.37
C PHE A 216 10.57 17.37 -0.94
N THR A 217 10.08 18.61 -0.87
CA THR A 217 8.66 18.93 -0.72
C THR A 217 8.35 20.16 -1.56
N GLU A 218 7.30 20.10 -2.37
CA GLU A 218 6.84 21.23 -3.21
C GLU A 218 7.97 21.82 -4.08
N GLY A 219 8.82 20.95 -4.61
CA GLY A 219 9.92 21.29 -5.52
C GLY A 219 11.18 21.85 -4.84
N ARG A 220 11.27 21.82 -3.50
CA ARG A 220 12.39 22.38 -2.73
C ARG A 220 12.96 21.35 -1.74
N SER A 221 14.23 21.51 -1.36
CA SER A 221 14.79 20.77 -0.21
C SER A 221 13.94 21.06 1.03
N ASN A 222 13.59 20.02 1.78
CA ASN A 222 12.72 20.13 2.95
C ASN A 222 13.48 20.04 4.29
N GLY A 223 14.81 19.99 4.21
CA GLY A 223 15.80 20.03 5.28
C GLY A 223 17.17 20.31 4.69
#